data_AF-A0AAP6K724-F1
#
_entry.id   AF-A0AAP6K724-F1
#
_cell.length_a   1.000
_cell.length_b   1.000
_cell.length_c   1.000
_cell.angle_alpha   90.00
_cell.angle_beta   90.00
_cell.angle_gamma   90.00
#
_symmetry.space_group_name_H-M   'P 1'
#
loop_
_entity.id
_entity.type
_entity.pdbx_description
1 polymer ?
#
loop_
_entity_poly.entity_id
_entity_poly.type
_entity_poly.pdbx_seq_one_letter_code
_entity_poly.pdbx_strand_id
1 'polypeptide(L)'
;LVSSTVTTGSYNTTTGLWTLGSLITGASETLSVTATVNATGNYTNIAEVTASSLPDPDSAPNNGITTEDDYSSVTITPITSAADLSLTKTIVGGNTTPLVGAPITFNIVINNSGPQNASGIIVTDLLPTGYT
;
A
#
# COMPACT_ATOMS: atom_id res chain seq x y z
N LEU A 1 -2.74 5.27 13.41
CA LEU A 1 -1.68 6.30 13.51
C LEU A 1 -0.42 5.63 14.06
N VAL A 2 0.73 5.91 13.46
CA VAL A 2 2.05 5.45 13.93
C VAL A 2 2.75 6.57 14.70
N SER A 3 2.80 7.76 14.12
CA SER A 3 3.41 8.94 14.74
C SER A 3 2.89 10.23 14.10
N SER A 4 3.10 11.35 14.79
CA SER A 4 2.88 12.68 14.24
C SER A 4 3.91 13.67 14.79
N THR A 5 4.37 14.59 13.96
CA THR A 5 5.28 15.67 14.35
C THR A 5 4.82 16.98 13.77
N VAL A 6 5.00 18.06 14.52
CA VAL A 6 4.68 19.42 14.08
C VAL A 6 5.91 20.31 14.21
N THR A 7 6.07 21.25 13.29
CA THR A 7 7.11 22.29 13.41
C THR A 7 6.74 23.32 14.47
N THR A 8 5.45 23.62 14.64
CA THR A 8 4.92 24.47 15.71
C THR A 8 3.52 24.04 16.16
N GLY A 9 3.10 24.55 17.32
CA GLY A 9 1.79 24.27 17.90
C GLY A 9 1.66 22.84 18.43
N SER A 10 0.44 22.30 18.37
CA SER A 10 0.15 20.95 18.87
C SER A 10 -0.89 20.24 18.00
N TYR A 11 -0.70 18.95 17.77
CA TYR A 11 -1.65 18.11 17.03
C TYR A 11 -2.30 17.10 17.96
N ASN A 12 -3.63 17.14 18.04
CA ASN A 12 -4.42 16.17 18.78
C ASN A 12 -4.78 15.00 17.86
N THR A 13 -4.12 13.86 18.09
CA THR A 13 -4.28 12.66 17.27
C THR A 13 -5.65 11.99 17.39
N THR A 14 -6.40 12.30 18.46
CA THR A 14 -7.73 11.75 18.69
C THR A 14 -8.80 12.52 17.92
N THR A 15 -8.64 13.85 17.82
CA THR A 15 -9.61 14.71 17.13
C THR A 15 -9.19 15.09 15.71
N GLY A 16 -7.91 14.93 15.37
CA GLY A 16 -7.34 15.41 14.11
C GLY A 16 -7.08 16.92 14.08
N LEU A 17 -7.26 17.63 15.21
CA LEU A 17 -7.09 19.08 15.27
C LEU A 17 -5.61 19.44 15.41
N TRP A 18 -5.10 20.24 14.47
CA TRP A 18 -3.80 20.90 14.60
C TRP A 18 -4.00 22.35 15.02
N THR A 19 -3.59 22.70 16.24
CA THR A 19 -3.62 24.07 16.75
C THR A 19 -2.25 24.69 16.60
N LEU A 20 -2.09 25.52 15.57
CA LEU A 20 -0.82 26.14 15.18
C LEU A 20 -0.40 27.32 16.08
N GLY A 21 -1.37 28.08 16.57
CA GLY A 21 -1.12 29.39 17.19
C GLY A 21 -1.08 30.50 16.14
N SER A 22 0.01 31.27 16.10
CA SER A 22 0.20 32.34 15.13
C SER A 22 1.10 31.91 13.98
N LEU A 23 0.69 32.22 12.75
CA LEU A 23 1.50 32.10 11.55
C LEU A 23 1.71 33.49 10.96
N ILE A 24 2.97 33.94 10.89
CA ILE A 24 3.29 35.25 10.32
C ILE A 24 3.22 35.22 8.79
N THR A 25 2.97 36.37 8.16
CA THR A 25 2.91 36.49 6.71
C THR A 25 4.17 35.96 6.03
N GLY A 26 3.99 35.07 5.05
CA GLY A 26 5.09 34.47 4.29
C GLY A 26 5.80 33.30 4.98
N ALA A 27 5.43 32.96 6.23
CA ALA A 27 5.92 31.75 6.88
C ALA A 27 5.11 30.51 6.47
N SER A 28 5.70 29.34 6.72
CA SER A 28 5.03 28.04 6.52
C SER A 28 5.42 27.11 7.64
N GLU A 29 4.49 26.25 8.02
CA GLU A 29 4.63 25.28 9.09
C GLU A 29 4.10 23.94 8.61
N THR A 30 4.59 22.84 9.17
CA THR A 30 4.30 21.49 8.68
C THR A 30 3.85 20.59 9.82
N LEU A 31 2.71 19.94 9.61
CA LEU A 31 2.31 18.73 10.33
C LEU A 31 2.64 17.51 9.46
N SER A 32 3.45 16.60 9.99
CA SER A 32 3.71 15.28 9.39
C SER A 32 2.97 14.20 10.17
N VAL A 33 2.10 13.44 9.50
CA VAL A 33 1.33 12.34 10.10
C VAL A 33 1.73 11.03 9.42
N THR A 34 2.21 10.06 10.19
CA THR A 34 2.52 8.71 9.70
C THR A 34 1.44 7.75 10.17
N ALA A 35 0.84 7.00 9.25
CA ALA A 35 -0.17 5.98 9.55
C ALA A 35 0.06 4.70 8.73
N THR A 36 -0.50 3.59 9.20
CA THR A 36 -0.51 2.31 8.48
C THR A 36 -1.81 2.21 7.68
N VAL A 37 -1.68 1.89 6.40
CA VAL A 37 -2.84 1.68 5.52
C VAL A 37 -3.42 0.28 5.75
N ASN A 38 -4.76 0.18 5.75
CA ASN A 38 -5.45 -1.10 5.81
C ASN A 38 -5.49 -1.76 4.41
N ALA A 39 -5.69 -3.07 4.37
CA ALA A 39 -5.43 -3.89 3.17
C ALA A 39 -6.38 -3.65 1.98
N THR A 40 -7.57 -3.08 2.18
CA THR A 40 -8.60 -2.98 1.14
C THR A 40 -9.47 -1.74 1.30
N GLY A 41 -9.82 -1.10 0.18
CA GLY A 41 -10.73 0.04 0.11
C GLY A 41 -10.00 1.36 -0.18
N ASN A 42 -10.72 2.36 -0.68
CA ASN A 42 -10.14 3.67 -0.95
C ASN A 42 -10.18 4.53 0.32
N TYR A 43 -9.06 5.16 0.65
CA TYR A 43 -8.93 6.05 1.79
C TYR A 43 -8.68 7.47 1.32
N THR A 44 -9.72 8.30 1.34
CA THR A 44 -9.58 9.74 1.12
C THR A 44 -9.31 10.42 2.45
N ASN A 45 -8.16 11.09 2.56
CA ASN A 45 -7.83 11.95 3.69
C ASN A 45 -8.00 13.41 3.26
N ILE A 46 -8.67 14.19 4.10
CA ILE A 46 -9.04 15.58 3.85
C ILE A 46 -8.43 16.45 4.95
N ALA A 47 -7.98 17.64 4.58
CA ALA A 47 -7.56 18.70 5.50
C ALA A 47 -8.19 20.03 5.05
N GLU A 48 -8.54 20.88 6.03
CA GLU A 48 -9.18 22.18 5.83
C GLU A 48 -8.74 23.15 6.93
N VAL A 49 -8.58 24.44 6.60
CA VAL A 49 -8.40 25.49 7.61
C VAL A 49 -9.74 25.85 8.23
N THR A 50 -10.05 25.25 9.38
CA THR A 50 -11.39 25.40 9.99
C THR A 50 -11.56 26.63 10.90
N ALA A 51 -10.48 27.36 11.19
CA ALA A 51 -10.53 28.55 12.03
C ALA A 51 -9.31 29.45 11.81
N SER A 52 -9.56 30.76 11.80
CA SER A 52 -8.57 31.83 11.75
C SER A 52 -9.06 33.03 12.55
N SER A 53 -8.16 33.92 12.97
CA SER A 53 -8.53 35.14 13.72
C SER A 53 -9.01 36.29 12.83
N LEU A 54 -8.72 36.23 11.53
CA LEU A 54 -9.13 37.20 10.53
C LEU A 54 -9.98 36.47 9.48
N PRO A 55 -11.00 37.14 8.89
CA PRO A 55 -11.78 36.53 7.82
C PRO A 55 -10.89 36.10 6.65
N ASP A 56 -11.16 34.92 6.12
CA ASP A 56 -10.63 34.46 4.85
C ASP A 56 -11.62 34.88 3.73
N PRO A 57 -11.26 35.78 2.80
CA PRO A 57 -12.24 36.40 1.89
C PRO A 57 -12.96 35.45 0.94
N ASP A 58 -12.38 34.30 0.62
CA ASP A 58 -12.85 33.34 -0.37
C ASP A 58 -13.03 31.91 0.17
N SER A 59 -12.85 31.72 1.47
CA SER A 59 -13.07 30.43 2.15
C SER A 59 -14.10 30.55 3.27
N ALA A 60 -14.94 29.52 3.42
CA ALA A 60 -15.89 29.43 4.52
C ALA A 60 -15.78 28.08 5.25
N PRO A 61 -15.39 28.08 6.55
CA PRO A 61 -15.14 26.85 7.27
C PRO A 61 -16.29 25.85 7.27
N ASN A 62 -15.97 24.58 7.02
CA ASN A 62 -16.84 23.41 7.04
C ASN A 62 -18.02 23.49 6.05
N ASN A 63 -17.88 24.21 4.94
CA ASN A 63 -18.94 24.32 3.93
C ASN A 63 -18.91 23.17 2.89
N GLY A 64 -17.84 22.38 2.87
CA GLY A 64 -17.66 21.24 1.97
C GLY A 64 -17.33 21.61 0.51
N ILE A 65 -16.92 22.84 0.24
CA ILE A 65 -16.55 23.29 -1.10
C ILE A 65 -15.09 22.93 -1.39
N THR A 66 -14.90 21.86 -2.16
CA THR A 66 -13.57 21.30 -2.43
C THR A 66 -12.71 22.12 -3.41
N THR A 67 -13.20 23.28 -3.85
CA THR A 67 -12.49 24.19 -4.77
C THR A 67 -11.88 25.39 -4.06
N GLU A 68 -12.16 25.58 -2.77
CA GLU A 68 -11.51 26.60 -1.93
C GLU A 68 -10.04 26.23 -1.71
N ASP A 69 -9.16 27.23 -1.59
CA ASP A 69 -7.70 27.02 -1.56
C ASP A 69 -7.16 26.62 -0.18
N ASP A 70 -8.01 26.68 0.84
CA ASP A 70 -7.77 26.18 2.19
C ASP A 70 -8.26 24.72 2.40
N TYR A 71 -8.88 24.11 1.37
CA TYR A 71 -9.35 22.73 1.38
C TYR A 71 -8.47 21.84 0.49
N SER A 72 -8.01 20.71 1.02
CA SER A 72 -7.23 19.75 0.23
C SER A 72 -7.52 18.30 0.60
N SER A 73 -7.35 17.39 -0.36
CA SER A 73 -7.51 15.96 -0.11
C SER A 73 -6.57 15.11 -0.95
N VAL A 74 -6.27 13.92 -0.44
CA VAL A 74 -5.52 12.89 -1.16
C VAL A 74 -6.22 11.55 -0.98
N THR A 75 -6.31 10.76 -2.05
CA THR A 75 -6.88 9.42 -2.01
C THR A 75 -5.80 8.38 -2.17
N ILE A 76 -5.75 7.44 -1.23
CA ILE A 76 -4.89 6.27 -1.28
C ILE A 76 -5.74 5.05 -1.65
N THR A 77 -5.30 4.32 -2.67
CA THR A 77 -5.88 3.04 -3.08
C THR A 77 -4.87 1.94 -2.80
N PRO A 78 -5.00 1.21 -1.68
CA PRO A 78 -4.14 0.08 -1.36
C PRO A 78 -4.29 -1.02 -2.40
N ILE A 79 -3.18 -1.66 -2.73
CA ILE A 79 -3.16 -2.85 -3.56
C ILE A 79 -3.56 -4.04 -2.68
N THR A 80 -4.53 -4.84 -3.13
CA THR A 80 -4.97 -6.04 -2.42
C THR A 80 -3.79 -6.98 -2.15
N SER A 81 -3.70 -7.50 -0.92
CA SER A 81 -2.70 -8.52 -0.59
C SER A 81 -3.12 -9.86 -1.19
N ALA A 82 -2.56 -10.16 -2.36
CA ALA A 82 -2.81 -11.38 -3.09
C ALA A 82 -1.55 -11.80 -3.84
N ALA A 83 -1.23 -13.09 -3.75
CA ALA A 83 -0.34 -13.77 -4.67
C ALA A 83 -1.18 -14.49 -5.73
N ASP A 84 -0.63 -14.69 -6.92
CA ASP A 84 -1.23 -15.49 -7.98
C ASP A 84 -0.18 -16.49 -8.47
N LEU A 85 -0.10 -17.61 -7.74
CA LEU A 85 0.93 -18.63 -7.97
C LEU A 85 0.48 -19.63 -9.02
N SER A 86 1.33 -19.88 -10.01
CA SER A 86 1.17 -20.95 -10.99
C SER A 86 2.42 -21.81 -11.04
N LEU A 87 2.25 -23.08 -11.43
CA LEU A 87 3.31 -24.06 -11.51
C LEU A 87 3.22 -24.81 -12.84
N THR A 88 4.37 -25.01 -13.48
CA THR A 88 4.52 -25.89 -14.63
C THR A 88 5.56 -26.97 -14.35
N LYS A 89 5.31 -28.18 -14.84
CA LYS A 89 6.25 -29.30 -14.78
C LYS A 89 6.44 -29.86 -16.18
N THR A 90 7.69 -30.00 -16.60
CA THR A 90 8.05 -30.49 -17.94
C THR A 90 9.16 -31.52 -17.85
N ILE A 91 9.30 -32.34 -18.90
CA ILE A 91 10.46 -33.22 -19.09
C ILE A 91 11.50 -32.44 -19.87
N VAL A 92 12.73 -32.36 -19.35
CA VAL A 92 13.84 -31.73 -20.06
C VAL A 92 14.10 -32.51 -21.35
N GLY A 93 14.12 -31.81 -22.47
CA GLY A 93 14.28 -32.41 -23.80
C GLY A 93 13.02 -33.11 -24.34
N GLY A 94 11.90 -33.11 -23.60
CA GLY A 94 10.61 -33.58 -24.10
C GLY A 94 10.50 -35.09 -24.36
N ASN A 95 11.48 -35.89 -23.95
CA ASN A 95 11.46 -37.34 -24.17
C ASN A 95 10.45 -38.02 -23.23
N THR A 96 9.27 -38.33 -23.76
CA THR A 96 8.21 -39.05 -23.03
C THR A 96 8.32 -40.57 -23.11
N THR A 97 9.32 -41.10 -23.82
CA THR A 97 9.54 -42.53 -24.03
C THR A 97 11.01 -42.90 -23.85
N PRO A 98 11.60 -42.67 -22.67
CA PRO A 98 12.98 -43.07 -22.38
C PRO A 98 13.13 -44.60 -22.42
N LEU A 99 14.34 -45.05 -22.71
CA LEU A 99 14.72 -46.45 -22.49
C LEU A 99 14.74 -46.76 -21.00
N VAL A 100 14.43 -48.00 -20.62
CA VAL A 100 14.55 -48.46 -19.23
C VAL A 100 15.99 -48.27 -18.76
N GLY A 101 16.16 -47.66 -17.58
CA GLY A 101 17.47 -47.33 -17.00
C GLY A 101 18.11 -46.06 -17.55
N ALA A 102 17.51 -45.38 -18.54
CA ALA A 102 17.99 -44.07 -18.98
C ALA A 102 17.55 -42.95 -18.00
N PRO A 103 18.40 -41.95 -17.76
CA PRO A 103 18.04 -40.83 -16.89
C PRO A 103 16.96 -39.95 -17.55
N ILE A 104 16.03 -39.45 -16.72
CA ILE A 104 15.05 -38.41 -17.05
C ILE A 104 15.23 -37.25 -16.09
N THR A 105 15.08 -36.03 -16.57
CA THR A 105 15.07 -34.83 -15.73
C THR A 105 13.73 -34.13 -15.87
N PHE A 106 13.13 -33.78 -14.72
CA PHE A 106 11.95 -32.93 -14.66
C PHE A 106 12.37 -31.50 -14.34
N ASN A 107 11.78 -30.54 -15.04
CA ASN A 107 11.89 -29.13 -14.71
C ASN A 107 10.56 -28.66 -14.09
N ILE A 108 10.63 -28.04 -12.91
CA ILE A 108 9.47 -27.44 -12.24
C ILE A 108 9.70 -25.94 -12.14
N VAL A 109 8.78 -25.16 -12.68
CA VAL A 109 8.86 -23.69 -12.67
C VAL A 109 7.63 -23.14 -11.96
N ILE A 110 7.85 -22.30 -10.95
CA ILE A 110 6.82 -21.58 -10.20
C ILE A 110 6.86 -20.12 -10.63
N ASN A 111 5.71 -19.52 -10.87
CA ASN A 111 5.57 -18.11 -11.19
C ASN A 111 4.55 -17.45 -10.24
N ASN A 112 4.83 -16.23 -9.80
CA ASN A 112 3.87 -15.39 -9.08
C ASN A 112 3.46 -14.21 -9.97
N SER A 113 2.25 -14.27 -10.52
CA SER A 113 1.63 -13.18 -11.31
C SER A 113 0.87 -12.19 -10.42
N GLY A 114 0.85 -12.40 -9.10
CA GLY A 114 0.08 -11.61 -8.17
C GLY A 114 0.71 -10.23 -7.97
N PRO A 115 -0.08 -9.23 -7.56
CA PRO A 115 0.42 -7.86 -7.39
C PRO A 115 1.35 -7.70 -6.16
N GLN A 116 1.55 -8.74 -5.35
CA GLN A 116 2.43 -8.72 -4.18
C GLN A 116 3.34 -9.96 -4.10
N ASN A 117 4.45 -9.81 -3.37
CA ASN A 117 5.37 -10.90 -3.05
C ASN A 117 4.70 -11.95 -2.16
N ALA A 118 5.01 -13.23 -2.40
CA ALA A 118 4.63 -14.35 -1.55
C ALA A 118 5.85 -14.90 -0.80
N SER A 119 5.65 -15.36 0.44
CA SER A 119 6.67 -16.01 1.27
C SER A 119 6.16 -17.33 1.83
N GLY A 120 7.05 -18.21 2.30
CA GLY A 120 6.66 -19.52 2.82
C GLY A 120 6.12 -20.51 1.78
N ILE A 121 6.50 -20.34 0.51
CA ILE A 121 6.07 -21.22 -0.59
C ILE A 121 6.73 -22.59 -0.42
N ILE A 122 5.92 -23.65 -0.38
CA ILE A 122 6.36 -25.05 -0.30
C ILE A 122 5.73 -25.81 -1.47
N VAL A 123 6.54 -26.59 -2.18
CA VAL A 123 6.09 -27.46 -3.28
C VAL A 123 6.44 -28.91 -2.96
N THR A 124 5.48 -29.81 -3.14
CA THR A 124 5.66 -31.26 -3.02
C THR A 124 5.72 -31.87 -4.40
N ASP A 125 6.84 -32.55 -4.71
CA ASP A 125 6.99 -33.39 -5.90
C ASP A 125 7.48 -34.78 -5.51
N LEU A 126 6.55 -35.69 -5.22
CA LEU A 126 6.88 -37.07 -4.89
C LEU A 126 7.00 -37.88 -6.18
N LEU A 127 8.21 -38.37 -6.48
CA LEU A 127 8.41 -39.27 -7.61
C LEU A 127 7.77 -40.64 -7.33
N PRO A 128 7.00 -41.22 -8.28
CA PRO A 128 6.49 -42.58 -8.16
C PRO A 128 7.62 -43.62 -8.00
N THR A 129 7.33 -44.77 -7.39
CA THR A 129 8.29 -45.85 -7.12
C THR A 129 8.89 -46.50 -8.38
N GLY A 130 8.42 -46.14 -9.58
CA GLY A 130 9.01 -46.56 -10.86
C GLY A 130 10.24 -45.75 -11.28
N TYR A 131 10.54 -44.66 -10.57
CA TYR A 131 11.81 -43.94 -10.68
C TYR A 131 12.73 -44.41 -9.55
N THR A 132 14.03 -44.53 -9.83
CA THR A 132 15.07 -44.98 -8.90
C THR A 132 16.20 -43.98 -8.81
#